data_AF-A0A2S6PM08-F1
#
_entry.id   AF-A0A2S6PM08-F1
#
_cell.length_a   1.000
_cell.length_b   1.000
_cell.length_c   1.000
_cell.angle_alpha   90.00
_cell.angle_beta   90.00
_cell.angle_gamma   90.00
#
_symmetry.space_group_name_H-M   'P 1'
#
loop_
_entity.id
_entity.type
_entity.pdbx_description
1 polymer ?
#
loop_
_entity_poly.entity_id
_entity_poly.type
_entity_poly.pdbx_seq_one_letter_code
_entity_poly.pdbx_strand_id
1 'polypeptide(L)' 'MSGYPLPGGRQIDGVLTTTFGRQLKNGTWAEHPKAKYECLLCQTTEGPVVGAAAVTAFNQTIRITHQHHTQGAHAA' A
#
# COMPACT_ATOMS: atom_id res chain seq x y z
N MET A 1 -9.84 10.09 -15.54
CA MET A 1 -8.39 9.79 -15.41
C MET A 1 -8.25 8.28 -15.56
N SER A 2 -7.48 7.82 -16.55
CA SER A 2 -7.42 6.40 -16.96
C SER A 2 -6.23 5.71 -16.27
N GLY A 3 -6.47 4.57 -15.62
CA GLY A 3 -5.44 3.77 -14.95
C GLY A 3 -4.34 3.31 -15.91
N TYR A 4 -3.15 3.03 -15.37
CA TYR A 4 -2.00 2.61 -16.17
C TYR A 4 -2.27 1.22 -16.78
N PRO A 5 -2.23 1.07 -18.13
CA PRO A 5 -2.54 -0.21 -18.77
C PRO A 5 -1.39 -1.19 -18.62
N LEU A 6 -1.70 -2.39 -18.12
CA LEU A 6 -0.80 -3.54 -18.06
C LEU A 6 -1.17 -4.57 -19.16
N PRO A 7 -0.25 -5.47 -19.55
CA PRO A 7 -0.53 -6.53 -20.53
C PRO A 7 -1.78 -7.34 -20.12
N GLY A 8 -2.68 -7.59 -21.08
CA GLY A 8 -3.91 -8.34 -20.85
C GLY A 8 -5.12 -7.50 -20.38
N GLY A 9 -5.09 -6.17 -20.53
CA GLY A 9 -6.24 -5.30 -20.24
C GLY A 9 -6.46 -4.98 -18.76
N ARG A 10 -5.47 -5.29 -17.91
CA ARG A 10 -5.51 -4.97 -16.48
C ARG A 10 -5.16 -3.51 -16.26
N GLN A 11 -5.91 -2.82 -15.40
CA GLN A 11 -5.64 -1.44 -14.99
C GLN A 11 -5.20 -1.42 -13.53
N ILE A 12 -4.25 -0.54 -13.21
CA ILE A 12 -3.92 -0.24 -11.81
C ILE A 12 -4.87 0.86 -11.35
N ASP A 13 -5.84 0.48 -10.53
CA ASP A 13 -6.87 1.39 -10.01
C ASP A 13 -6.52 1.98 -8.65
N GLY A 14 -5.54 1.39 -7.97
CA GLY A 14 -4.97 1.91 -6.74
C GLY A 14 -3.56 1.38 -6.50
N VAL A 15 -2.77 2.17 -5.77
CA VAL A 15 -1.37 1.86 -5.44
C VAL A 15 -1.21 1.90 -3.93
N LEU A 16 -0.91 0.74 -3.34
CA LEU A 16 -0.49 0.64 -1.94
C LEU A 16 1.03 0.65 -1.88
N THR A 17 1.60 1.75 -1.41
CA THR A 17 3.04 1.88 -1.20
C THR A 17 3.34 1.59 0.26
N THR A 18 4.18 0.59 0.53
CA THR A 18 4.72 0.30 1.86
C THR A 18 6.24 0.41 1.81
N THR A 19 6.80 1.27 2.66
CA THR A 19 8.24 1.36 2.89
C THR A 19 8.55 0.60 4.17
N PHE A 20 9.38 -0.45 4.05
CA PHE A 20 9.89 -1.15 5.22
C PHE A 20 10.81 -0.24 6.02
N GLY A 21 10.62 -0.21 7.33
CA GLY A 21 11.51 0.48 8.23
C GLY A 21 12.78 -0.32 8.48
N ARG A 22 13.78 0.34 9.05
CA ARG A 22 15.00 -0.30 9.53
C ARG A 22 15.01 -0.31 11.06
N GLN A 23 15.03 -1.50 11.64
CA GLN A 23 15.18 -1.68 13.08
C GLN A 23 16.66 -1.91 13.44
N LEU A 24 17.12 -1.25 14.50
CA LEU A 24 18.44 -1.45 15.09
C LEU A 24 18.44 -2.71 15.98
N LYS A 25 19.63 -3.23 16.27
CA LYS A 25 19.79 -4.44 17.11
C LYS A 25 19.25 -4.29 18.53
N ASN A 26 19.15 -3.06 19.04
CA ASN A 26 18.60 -2.75 20.36
C ASN A 26 17.06 -2.61 20.38
N GLY A 27 16.39 -2.90 19.27
CA GLY A 27 14.93 -2.81 19.15
C GLY A 27 14.39 -1.43 18.80
N THR A 28 15.23 -0.38 18.79
CA THR A 28 14.84 0.97 18.35
C THR A 28 14.76 1.04 16.82
N TRP A 29 13.82 1.81 16.29
CA TRP A 29 13.73 2.05 14.85
C TRP A 29 14.71 3.15 14.44
N ALA A 30 15.60 2.85 13.48
CA ALA A 30 16.38 3.86 12.78
C ALA A 30 15.51 4.59 11.75
N GLU A 31 14.61 3.84 11.09
CA GLU A 31 13.62 4.36 10.16
C GLU A 31 12.31 3.63 10.42
N HIS A 32 11.25 4.36 10.74
CA HIS A 32 9.96 3.73 10.98
C HIS A 32 9.35 3.26 9.65
N PRO A 33 8.71 2.09 9.61
CA PRO A 33 7.95 1.66 8.44
C PRO A 33 6.81 2.64 8.18
N LYS A 34 6.47 2.83 6.90
CA LYS A 34 5.41 3.76 6.48
C LYS A 34 4.56 3.14 5.38
N ALA A 35 3.28 3.50 5.32
CA ALA A 35 2.41 3.09 4.23
C ALA A 35 1.47 4.21 3.79
N LYS A 36 1.15 4.24 2.49
CA LYS A 36 0.23 5.18 1.85
C LYS A 36 -0.54 4.42 0.77
N TYR A 37 -1.82 4.70 0.62
CA TYR A 37 -2.64 4.18 -0.46
C TYR A 37 -3.23 5.31 -1.30
N GLU A 38 -3.16 5.18 -2.62
CA GLU A 38 -3.74 6.12 -3.58
C GLU A 38 -4.69 5.36 -4.48
N CYS A 39 -5.96 5.74 -4.53
CA CYS A 39 -6.97 5.09 -5.37
C CYS A 39 -7.42 6.05 -6.47
N LEU A 40 -7.18 5.68 -7.72
CA LEU A 40 -7.61 6.44 -8.89
C LEU A 40 -9.13 6.33 -9.10
N LEU A 41 -9.75 5.21 -8.69
CA LEU A 41 -11.20 5.03 -8.80
C LEU A 41 -11.97 5.84 -7.76
N CYS A 42 -11.52 5.84 -6.50
CA CYS A 42 -12.12 6.69 -5.46
C CYS A 42 -11.65 8.15 -5.54
N GLN A 43 -10.58 8.43 -6.28
CA GLN A 43 -9.87 9.70 -6.27
C GLN A 43 -9.43 10.13 -4.85
N THR A 44 -9.08 9.14 -4.02
CA THR A 44 -8.68 9.35 -2.63
C THR A 44 -7.22 8.99 -2.38
N THR A 45 -6.64 9.64 -1.39
CA THR A 45 -5.36 9.27 -0.80
C THR A 45 -5.57 8.97 0.67
N GLU A 46 -5.13 7.80 1.12
CA GLU A 46 -5.18 7.37 2.52
C GLU A 46 -3.75 7.22 3.08
N GLY A 47 -3.51 7.78 4.27
CA GLY A 47 -2.18 7.85 4.88
C GLY A 47 -1.44 9.19 4.61
N PRO A 48 -0.11 9.26 4.87
CA PRO A 48 0.76 8.17 5.27
C PRO A 48 0.62 7.77 6.75
N VAL A 49 0.61 6.47 7.02
CA VAL A 49 0.71 5.92 8.37
C VAL A 49 2.16 5.55 8.68
N VAL A 50 2.57 5.66 9.94
CA VAL A 50 3.96 5.40 10.40
C VAL A 50 3.94 4.44 11.58
N GLY A 51 4.86 3.47 11.59
CA GLY A 51 5.02 2.49 12.67
C GLY A 51 4.49 1.11 12.30
N ALA A 52 5.17 0.05 12.77
CA ALA A 52 4.96 -1.31 12.27
C ALA A 52 3.53 -1.84 12.48
N ALA A 53 2.97 -1.63 13.68
CA ALA A 53 1.61 -2.05 13.99
C ALA A 53 0.57 -1.29 13.15
N ALA A 54 0.72 0.04 13.05
CA ALA A 54 -0.18 0.89 12.27
C ALA A 54 -0.13 0.57 10.77
N VAL A 55 1.07 0.35 10.21
CA VAL A 55 1.25 -0.08 8.81
C VAL A 55 0.61 -1.43 8.55
N THR A 56 0.75 -2.39 9.48
CA THR A 56 0.15 -3.72 9.34
C THR A 56 -1.38 -3.65 9.32
N ALA A 57 -1.97 -2.93 10.28
CA ALA A 57 -3.40 -2.70 10.33
C ALA A 57 -3.91 -1.95 9.08
N PHE A 58 -3.22 -0.88 8.67
CA PHE A 58 -3.55 -0.11 7.48
C PHE A 58 -3.55 -0.97 6.21
N ASN A 59 -2.52 -1.78 6.01
CA ASN A 59 -2.43 -2.67 4.85
C ASN A 59 -3.57 -3.70 4.83
N GLN A 60 -3.97 -4.24 5.99
CA GLN A 60 -5.11 -5.13 6.09
C GLN A 60 -6.43 -4.41 5.77
N THR A 61 -6.64 -3.22 6.34
CA THR A 61 -7.83 -2.40 6.08
C THR A 61 -7.94 -2.05 4.60
N ILE A 62 -6.87 -1.57 3.97
CA ILE A 62 -6.90 -1.23 2.53
C ILE A 62 -7.25 -2.46 1.68
N ARG A 63 -6.71 -3.64 2.00
CA ARG A 63 -7.04 -4.89 1.29
C ARG A 63 -8.49 -5.32 1.45
N ILE A 64 -9.13 -5.00 2.58
CA ILE A 64 -10.54 -5.32 2.85
C ILE A 64 -11.47 -4.27 2.24
N THR A 65 -11.15 -2.99 2.38
CA THR A 65 -11.98 -1.87 1.90
C THR A 65 -11.91 -1.75 0.37
N HIS A 66 -10.74 -2.02 -0.22
CA HIS A 66 -10.49 -1.88 -1.65
C HIS A 66 -10.32 -3.25 -2.34
N GLN A 67 -11.11 -4.26 -1.93
CA GLN A 67 -11.04 -5.63 -2.43
C GLN A 67 -11.10 -5.76 -3.96
N HIS A 68 -11.79 -4.84 -4.64
CA HIS A 68 -11.90 -4.82 -6.10
C HIS A 68 -10.68 -4.22 -6.82
N HIS A 69 -9.75 -3.59 -6.09
CA HIS A 69 -8.68 -2.75 -6.66
C HIS A 69 -7.27 -3.29 -6.40
N THR A 70 -7.13 -4.37 -5.62
CA THR A 70 -5.84 -4.99 -5.28
C THR A 70 -5.39 -6.10 -6.25
N GLN A 71 -5.93 -6.17 -7.48
CA GLN A 71 -5.48 -7.15 -8.46
C GLN A 71 -4.13 -6.77 -9.11
N GLY A 72 -3.05 -6.91 -8.35
CA GLY A 72 -1.64 -6.92 -8.82
C GLY A 72 -0.69 -6.38 -7.73
N ALA A 73 0.35 -7.07 -7.27
CA ALA A 73 1.11 -8.18 -7.83
C ALA A 73 1.60 -9.14 -6.73
N HIS A 74 1.22 -10.41 -6.81
CA HIS A 74 2.13 -11.50 -6.45
C HIS A 74 2.78 -11.94 -7.77
N ALA A 75 4.08 -11.68 -7.91
CA ALA A 75 4.90 -12.37 -8.90
C ALA A 75 5.02 -13.84 -8.49
N ALA A 76 5.03 -14.71 -9.51
CA ALA A 76 5.16 -16.16 -9.43
C ALA A 76 6.39 -16.61 -8.65
#